data_AF-A0A6J6K0D7-F1
#
_entry.id   AF-A0A6J6K0D7-F1
#
_cell.length_a   1.000
_cell.length_b   1.000
_cell.length_c   1.000
_cell.angle_alpha   90.00
_cell.angle_beta   90.00
_cell.angle_gamma   90.00
#
_symmetry.space_group_name_H-M   'P 1'
#
loop_
_entity.id
_entity.type
_entity.pdbx_description
1 polymer ?
#
loop_
_entity_poly.entity_id
_entity_poly.type
_entity_poly.pdbx_seq_one_letter_code
_entity_poly.pdbx_strand_id
1 'polypeptide(L)'
;MQSSSPTILDTKNMTSPVWQIKKGVWAGATICSAPSTSQWFVGGAADVTSKGKLILINSGLSEAIIDVEVWSESGIRPSKVITLKANSSVVQNLDSLDPGAKRIALHIAPRSGRVNAFLVDERGRGLRSLGGEMVNAAPDPSRVIVIPAIPHMKRSGKALGHTLRIIAPGDVDARISVELISTKGSFIPVGFDDRVIKAGIVTEIALNPQLVPTTFALKISSDRPVVGSVYSSTYAQSKSDFVWSTSTAPMKEYSLAVSGLAPTLVFSGEKVSISISVLYTNKKEKKFTVTGEGIATFKVPENARTINFTKVSDKTYGGALISTQSGYGYFPLVPGSELTRVLLPSANIRVLNP
;
A
#
# COMPACT_ATOMS: atom_id res chain seq x y z
N MET A 1 -24.83 -2.79 -32.27
CA MET A 1 -25.05 -3.17 -30.86
C MET A 1 -23.86 -4.02 -30.43
N GLN A 2 -22.82 -3.40 -29.88
CA GLN A 2 -21.65 -4.11 -29.38
C GLN A 2 -22.04 -4.70 -28.02
N SER A 3 -22.15 -6.02 -27.92
CA SER A 3 -22.51 -6.67 -26.66
C SER A 3 -21.47 -6.27 -25.61
N SER A 4 -21.97 -5.92 -24.42
CA SER A 4 -21.20 -5.62 -23.21
C SER A 4 -20.51 -6.89 -22.69
N SER A 5 -19.63 -7.47 -23.49
CA SER A 5 -18.80 -8.59 -23.06
C SER A 5 -17.67 -8.04 -22.20
N PRO A 6 -17.38 -8.66 -21.04
CA PRO A 6 -16.25 -8.27 -20.20
C PRO A 6 -14.94 -8.39 -20.99
N THR A 7 -14.19 -7.29 -21.11
CA THR A 7 -12.84 -7.33 -21.68
C THR A 7 -11.87 -7.75 -20.58
N ILE A 8 -11.32 -8.97 -20.69
CA ILE A 8 -10.23 -9.42 -19.81
C ILE A 8 -8.92 -8.87 -20.38
N LEU A 9 -8.27 -7.99 -19.62
CA LEU A 9 -6.93 -7.50 -19.95
C LEU A 9 -5.89 -8.41 -19.28
N ASP A 10 -5.21 -9.24 -20.07
CA ASP A 10 -4.04 -9.98 -19.61
C ASP A 10 -2.80 -9.09 -19.75
N THR A 11 -2.20 -8.73 -18.62
CA THR A 11 -1.02 -7.87 -18.57
C THR A 11 0.30 -8.62 -18.61
N LYS A 12 0.33 -9.97 -18.73
CA LYS A 12 1.56 -10.79 -18.80
C LYS A 12 2.60 -10.42 -17.73
N ASN A 13 2.21 -10.41 -16.45
CA ASN A 13 3.05 -9.99 -15.31
C ASN A 13 3.53 -8.52 -15.34
N MET A 14 2.89 -7.67 -16.15
CA MET A 14 3.10 -6.23 -16.12
C MET A 14 2.15 -5.58 -15.13
N THR A 15 2.73 -4.83 -14.20
CA THR A 15 2.03 -4.02 -13.20
C THR A 15 2.04 -2.58 -13.64
N SER A 16 0.88 -1.93 -13.61
CA SER A 16 0.74 -0.52 -13.94
C SER A 16 0.60 0.29 -12.64
N PRO A 17 1.54 1.21 -12.33
CA PRO A 17 1.32 2.22 -11.32
C PRO A 17 0.20 3.17 -11.77
N VAL A 18 -0.54 3.66 -10.79
CA VAL A 18 -1.62 4.61 -10.95
C VAL A 18 -1.22 5.88 -10.21
N TRP A 19 -1.24 7.01 -10.91
CA TRP A 19 -1.01 8.32 -10.32
C TRP A 19 -2.31 9.12 -10.36
N GLN A 20 -2.90 9.33 -9.19
CA GLN A 20 -4.13 10.09 -9.03
C GLN A 20 -3.79 11.53 -8.66
N ILE A 21 -4.40 12.49 -9.37
CA ILE A 21 -4.19 13.91 -9.14
C ILE A 21 -5.53 14.60 -8.93
N LYS A 22 -5.67 15.30 -7.82
CA LYS A 22 -6.65 16.37 -7.67
C LYS A 22 -5.93 17.69 -7.86
N LYS A 23 -6.05 18.27 -9.06
CA LYS A 23 -5.24 19.43 -9.51
C LYS A 23 -5.19 20.53 -8.45
N GLY A 24 -3.98 20.92 -8.05
CA GLY A 24 -3.75 21.96 -7.04
C GLY A 24 -4.00 21.52 -5.58
N VAL A 25 -4.65 20.38 -5.34
CA VAL A 25 -5.07 19.92 -4.00
C VAL A 25 -4.14 18.85 -3.45
N TRP A 26 -4.06 17.69 -4.09
CA TRP A 26 -3.18 16.58 -3.68
C TRP A 26 -2.89 15.65 -4.86
N ALA A 27 -1.90 14.79 -4.72
CA ALA A 27 -1.68 13.69 -5.64
C ALA A 27 -1.17 12.47 -4.89
N GLY A 28 -1.52 11.28 -5.36
CA GLY A 28 -1.23 10.02 -4.68
C GLY A 28 -1.04 8.87 -5.65
N ALA A 29 -0.44 7.79 -5.19
CA ALA A 29 -0.07 6.66 -6.02
C ALA A 29 -0.61 5.32 -5.53
N THR A 30 -0.95 4.45 -6.46
CA THR A 30 -1.21 3.04 -6.16
C THR A 30 -0.78 2.18 -7.33
N ILE A 31 -1.11 0.89 -7.32
CA ILE A 31 -0.93 -0.01 -8.46
C ILE A 31 -2.28 -0.58 -8.90
N CYS A 32 -2.43 -0.85 -10.19
CA CYS A 32 -3.49 -1.71 -10.67
C CYS A 32 -3.23 -3.13 -10.14
N SER A 33 -4.19 -3.67 -9.40
CA SER A 33 -4.14 -5.03 -8.86
C SER A 33 -5.25 -5.90 -9.47
N ALA A 34 -5.04 -7.22 -9.48
CA ALA A 34 -6.09 -8.18 -9.79
C ALA A 34 -7.13 -8.22 -8.65
N PRO A 35 -8.40 -8.56 -8.95
CA PRO A 35 -9.41 -8.74 -7.91
C PRO A 35 -8.92 -9.71 -6.82
N SER A 36 -9.13 -9.38 -5.55
CA SER A 36 -8.66 -10.16 -4.41
C SER A 36 -9.83 -10.71 -3.58
N THR A 37 -9.54 -11.73 -2.77
CA THR A 37 -10.42 -12.27 -1.72
C THR A 37 -10.11 -11.73 -0.33
N SER A 38 -9.04 -10.95 -0.19
CA SER A 38 -8.72 -10.19 1.02
C SER A 38 -7.87 -8.99 0.67
N GLN A 39 -8.17 -7.84 1.27
CA GLN A 39 -7.33 -6.64 1.19
C GLN A 39 -7.37 -5.90 2.53
N TRP A 40 -6.20 -5.69 3.12
CA TRP A 40 -6.02 -4.89 4.33
C TRP A 40 -5.59 -3.47 3.97
N PHE A 41 -6.22 -2.47 4.60
CA PHE A 41 -5.82 -1.09 4.49
C PHE A 41 -5.64 -0.50 5.87
N VAL A 42 -4.45 0.01 6.17
CA VAL A 42 -4.18 0.70 7.44
C VAL A 42 -3.90 2.16 7.10
N GLY A 43 -4.85 3.05 7.34
CA GLY A 43 -4.79 4.43 6.87
C GLY A 43 -6.17 5.07 6.75
N GLY A 44 -6.22 6.39 6.57
CA GLY A 44 -7.49 7.13 6.50
C GLY A 44 -7.98 7.71 7.84
N ALA A 45 -9.04 8.48 7.77
CA ALA A 45 -9.80 8.99 8.90
C ALA A 45 -11.27 9.11 8.50
N ALA A 46 -12.16 9.30 9.47
CA ALA A 46 -13.59 9.52 9.31
C ALA A 46 -14.10 10.65 10.23
N ASP A 47 -13.18 11.47 10.76
CA ASP A 47 -13.52 12.67 11.49
C ASP A 47 -13.93 13.81 10.55
N VAL A 48 -14.26 14.97 11.12
CA VAL A 48 -14.70 16.17 10.38
C VAL A 48 -13.66 16.71 9.37
N THR A 49 -12.42 16.22 9.41
CA THR A 49 -11.40 16.59 8.43
C THR A 49 -11.39 15.66 7.22
N SER A 50 -12.01 14.49 7.33
CA SER A 50 -11.97 13.46 6.29
C SER A 50 -12.87 13.79 5.11
N LYS A 51 -12.35 13.49 3.92
CA LYS A 51 -13.08 13.31 2.66
C LYS A 51 -12.73 11.96 2.03
N GLY A 52 -12.29 11.02 2.87
CA GLY A 52 -11.78 9.72 2.45
C GLY A 52 -12.87 8.81 1.90
N LYS A 53 -12.46 7.91 1.01
CA LYS A 53 -13.38 7.04 0.26
C LYS A 53 -12.80 5.64 0.12
N LEU A 54 -13.63 4.65 0.39
CA LEU A 54 -13.41 3.27 -0.04
C LEU A 54 -14.13 3.06 -1.38
N ILE A 55 -13.39 2.63 -2.40
CA ILE A 55 -13.92 2.32 -3.73
C ILE A 55 -13.85 0.80 -3.89
N LEU A 56 -14.99 0.17 -4.12
CA LEU A 56 -15.10 -1.27 -4.35
C LEU A 56 -15.59 -1.52 -5.78
N ILE A 57 -14.92 -2.44 -6.48
CA ILE A 57 -15.18 -2.72 -7.89
C ILE A 57 -15.32 -4.24 -8.06
N ASN A 58 -16.47 -4.66 -8.59
CA ASN A 58 -16.72 -6.03 -9.03
C ASN A 58 -16.68 -6.09 -10.55
N SER A 59 -15.53 -6.49 -11.10
CA SER A 59 -15.36 -6.76 -12.54
C SER A 59 -15.75 -8.20 -12.93
N GLY A 60 -16.33 -8.95 -12.00
CA GLY A 60 -16.81 -10.32 -12.22
C GLY A 60 -18.18 -10.35 -12.90
N LEU A 61 -18.57 -11.57 -13.31
CA LEU A 61 -19.82 -11.84 -14.04
C LEU A 61 -20.98 -12.23 -13.12
N SER A 62 -20.71 -12.39 -11.83
CA SER A 62 -21.68 -12.67 -10.79
C SER A 62 -21.70 -11.55 -9.76
N GLU A 63 -22.74 -11.54 -8.94
CA GLU A 63 -22.76 -10.74 -7.73
C GLU A 63 -21.59 -11.13 -6.79
N ALA A 64 -21.08 -10.13 -6.06
CA ALA A 64 -20.11 -10.29 -4.99
C ALA A 64 -20.69 -9.73 -3.69
N ILE A 65 -20.60 -10.50 -2.61
CA ILE A 65 -21.01 -10.11 -1.26
C ILE A 65 -19.74 -9.89 -0.45
N ILE A 66 -19.59 -8.69 0.12
CA ILE A 66 -18.34 -8.23 0.71
C ILE A 66 -18.58 -7.83 2.15
N ASP A 67 -17.83 -8.43 3.08
CA ASP A 67 -17.71 -7.90 4.43
C ASP A 67 -16.64 -6.81 4.44
N VAL A 68 -17.04 -5.62 4.88
CA VAL A 68 -16.13 -4.52 5.18
C VAL A 68 -15.99 -4.46 6.70
N GLU A 69 -14.90 -5.03 7.20
CA GLU A 69 -14.54 -4.97 8.62
C GLU A 69 -13.83 -3.64 8.89
N VAL A 70 -14.26 -2.95 9.95
CA VAL A 70 -13.78 -1.59 10.27
C VAL A 70 -13.25 -1.58 11.69
N TRP A 71 -12.01 -1.13 11.87
CA TRP A 71 -11.42 -0.88 13.18
C TRP A 71 -11.02 0.56 13.31
N SER A 72 -11.14 1.08 14.53
CA SER A 72 -10.65 2.42 14.87
C SER A 72 -9.95 2.46 16.23
N GLU A 73 -9.59 3.66 16.68
CA GLU A 73 -9.08 3.87 18.05
C GLU A 73 -10.11 3.51 19.13
N SER A 74 -11.38 3.37 18.76
CA SER A 74 -12.47 2.97 19.67
C SER A 74 -12.72 1.45 19.67
N GLY A 75 -11.93 0.67 18.92
CA GLY A 75 -12.08 -0.78 18.78
C GLY A 75 -12.73 -1.20 17.46
N ILE A 76 -13.12 -2.48 17.40
CA ILE A 76 -13.78 -3.08 16.23
C ILE A 76 -15.24 -2.60 16.10
N ARG A 77 -15.71 -2.41 14.87
CA ARG A 77 -17.11 -2.15 14.54
C ARG A 77 -17.77 -3.39 13.94
N PRO A 78 -19.10 -3.54 14.05
CA PRO A 78 -19.81 -4.54 13.27
C PRO A 78 -19.50 -4.39 11.78
N SER A 79 -19.15 -5.50 11.13
CA SER A 79 -18.83 -5.52 9.71
C SER A 79 -20.01 -5.02 8.88
N LYS A 80 -19.73 -4.19 7.87
CA LYS A 80 -20.75 -3.74 6.92
C LYS A 80 -20.77 -4.67 5.72
N VAL A 81 -21.93 -5.25 5.45
CA VAL A 81 -22.12 -6.09 4.25
C VAL A 81 -22.46 -5.19 3.07
N ILE A 82 -21.68 -5.29 2.01
CA ILE A 82 -21.89 -4.58 0.75
C ILE A 82 -22.07 -5.61 -0.36
N THR A 83 -23.19 -5.51 -1.07
CA THR A 83 -23.49 -6.33 -2.24
C THR A 83 -23.21 -5.54 -3.51
N LEU A 84 -22.34 -6.08 -4.37
CA LEU A 84 -22.02 -5.53 -5.68
C LEU A 84 -22.51 -6.44 -6.79
N LYS A 85 -23.38 -5.91 -7.65
CA LYS A 85 -23.79 -6.59 -8.89
C LYS A 85 -22.58 -6.87 -9.78
N ALA A 86 -22.73 -7.81 -10.71
CA ALA A 86 -21.74 -8.04 -11.76
C ALA A 86 -21.41 -6.74 -12.52
N ASN A 87 -20.14 -6.55 -12.89
CA ASN A 87 -19.64 -5.39 -13.62
C ASN A 87 -20.07 -4.03 -13.03
N SER A 88 -20.03 -3.90 -11.69
CA SER A 88 -20.44 -2.68 -10.99
C SER A 88 -19.39 -2.20 -9.99
N SER A 89 -19.57 -0.97 -9.50
CA SER A 89 -18.72 -0.40 -8.46
C SER A 89 -19.56 0.42 -7.49
N VAL A 90 -19.05 0.58 -6.26
CA VAL A 90 -19.61 1.48 -5.26
C VAL A 90 -18.50 2.31 -4.64
N VAL A 91 -18.84 3.54 -4.26
CA VAL A 91 -17.97 4.43 -3.50
C VAL A 91 -18.62 4.66 -2.14
N GLN A 92 -17.91 4.30 -1.09
CA GLN A 92 -18.34 4.40 0.30
C GLN A 92 -17.48 5.43 1.02
N ASN A 93 -18.08 6.50 1.53
CA ASN A 93 -17.34 7.49 2.31
C ASN A 93 -16.94 6.90 3.67
N LEU A 94 -15.74 7.25 4.16
CA LEU A 94 -15.22 6.72 5.43
C LEU A 94 -15.96 7.28 6.66
N ASP A 95 -16.40 8.54 6.59
CA ASP A 95 -17.27 9.17 7.60
C ASP A 95 -18.59 8.41 7.82
N SER A 96 -19.06 7.73 6.78
CA SER A 96 -20.26 6.90 6.81
C SER A 96 -19.95 5.47 7.27
N LEU A 97 -18.68 5.04 7.27
CA LEU A 97 -18.25 3.76 7.81
C LEU A 97 -18.11 3.79 9.34
N ASP A 98 -17.33 4.73 9.88
CA ASP A 98 -17.11 4.90 11.33
C ASP A 98 -17.05 6.41 11.69
N PRO A 99 -18.20 7.09 11.82
CA PRO A 99 -18.26 8.54 12.03
C PRO A 99 -17.42 9.02 13.21
N GLY A 100 -16.57 10.02 12.99
CA GLY A 100 -15.75 10.64 14.03
C GLY A 100 -14.43 9.93 14.33
N ALA A 101 -14.18 8.74 13.78
CA ALA A 101 -12.93 8.01 13.99
C ALA A 101 -11.74 8.76 13.36
N LYS A 102 -10.67 8.95 14.14
CA LYS A 102 -9.45 9.64 13.69
C LYS A 102 -8.46 8.68 13.03
N ARG A 103 -8.56 7.39 13.37
CA ARG A 103 -7.65 6.35 12.91
C ARG A 103 -8.47 5.17 12.46
N ILE A 104 -8.28 4.75 11.22
CA ILE A 104 -9.01 3.62 10.65
C ILE A 104 -8.05 2.58 10.11
N ALA A 105 -8.43 1.32 10.27
CA ALA A 105 -8.01 0.21 9.45
C ALA A 105 -9.26 -0.49 8.88
N LEU A 106 -9.16 -0.99 7.66
CA LEU A 106 -10.21 -1.72 6.96
C LEU A 106 -9.68 -3.07 6.50
N HIS A 107 -10.54 -4.07 6.54
CA HIS A 107 -10.30 -5.37 5.90
C HIS A 107 -11.50 -5.65 5.00
N ILE A 108 -11.20 -5.84 3.72
CA ILE A 108 -12.18 -6.12 2.69
C ILE A 108 -12.16 -7.61 2.45
N ALA A 109 -13.20 -8.31 2.90
CA ALA A 109 -13.32 -9.76 2.86
C ALA A 109 -14.57 -10.17 2.06
N PRO A 110 -14.44 -10.36 0.73
CA PRO A 110 -15.50 -10.98 -0.07
C PRO A 110 -15.86 -12.38 0.45
N ARG A 111 -17.14 -12.60 0.77
CA ARG A 111 -17.72 -13.94 1.00
C ARG A 111 -17.88 -14.72 -0.30
N SER A 112 -18.16 -14.00 -1.38
CA SER A 112 -18.35 -14.55 -2.71
C SER A 112 -17.73 -13.63 -3.76
N GLY A 113 -17.16 -14.24 -4.80
CA GLY A 113 -16.46 -13.52 -5.85
C GLY A 113 -15.08 -12.99 -5.43
N ARG A 114 -14.51 -12.12 -6.26
CA ARG A 114 -13.26 -11.40 -6.01
C ARG A 114 -13.50 -9.95 -6.40
N VAL A 115 -12.99 -9.01 -5.62
CA VAL A 115 -13.20 -7.58 -5.87
C VAL A 115 -11.89 -6.82 -5.83
N ASN A 116 -11.85 -5.66 -6.48
CA ASN A 116 -10.80 -4.69 -6.25
C ASN A 116 -11.30 -3.65 -5.26
N ALA A 117 -10.49 -3.38 -4.24
CA ALA A 117 -10.69 -2.28 -3.32
C ALA A 117 -9.55 -1.26 -3.46
N PHE A 118 -9.91 0.02 -3.36
CA PHE A 118 -8.98 1.15 -3.28
C PHE A 118 -9.41 2.10 -2.18
N LEU A 119 -8.47 2.54 -1.34
CA LEU A 119 -8.75 3.47 -0.25
C LEU A 119 -8.07 4.81 -0.52
N VAL A 120 -8.85 5.88 -0.50
CA VAL A 120 -8.38 7.27 -0.62
C VAL A 120 -8.48 7.92 0.75
N ASP A 121 -7.37 8.45 1.28
CA ASP A 121 -7.33 9.36 2.42
C ASP A 121 -7.18 10.78 1.87
N GLU A 122 -8.27 11.56 1.86
CA GLU A 122 -8.23 12.99 1.55
C GLU A 122 -8.61 13.75 2.81
N ARG A 123 -7.86 14.83 3.13
CA ARG A 123 -8.12 15.64 4.32
C ARG A 123 -8.30 17.12 3.99
N GLY A 124 -9.19 17.78 4.72
CA GLY A 124 -9.45 19.20 4.61
C GLY A 124 -10.03 19.80 5.88
N ARG A 125 -9.93 21.12 6.05
CA ARG A 125 -10.57 21.87 7.14
C ARG A 125 -11.20 23.14 6.56
N GLY A 126 -12.53 23.15 6.48
CA GLY A 126 -13.24 24.18 5.70
C GLY A 126 -12.74 24.18 4.24
N LEU A 127 -12.31 25.35 3.76
CA LEU A 127 -11.73 25.52 2.42
C LEU A 127 -10.24 25.15 2.31
N ARG A 128 -9.56 24.92 3.44
CA ARG A 128 -8.14 24.57 3.45
C ARG A 128 -7.96 23.08 3.16
N SER A 129 -7.21 22.76 2.10
CA SER A 129 -6.73 21.39 1.87
C SER A 129 -5.61 21.03 2.85
N LEU A 130 -5.63 19.79 3.34
CA LEU A 130 -4.59 19.22 4.20
C LEU A 130 -3.79 18.11 3.50
N GLY A 131 -4.03 17.89 2.19
CA GLY A 131 -3.38 16.85 1.40
C GLY A 131 -4.29 15.64 1.15
N GLY A 132 -3.72 14.65 0.48
CA GLY A 132 -4.41 13.40 0.18
C GLY A 132 -3.51 12.39 -0.50
N GLU A 133 -3.84 11.11 -0.31
CA GLU A 133 -3.06 9.97 -0.81
C GLU A 133 -3.96 8.73 -0.91
N MET A 134 -3.56 7.78 -1.74
CA MET A 134 -4.01 6.40 -1.76
C MET A 134 -3.39 5.60 -0.59
N VAL A 135 -4.22 5.01 0.26
CA VAL A 135 -3.76 3.98 1.19
C VAL A 135 -3.70 2.67 0.40
N ASN A 136 -2.50 2.13 0.25
CA ASN A 136 -2.29 0.91 -0.53
C ASN A 136 -2.69 -0.33 0.27
N ALA A 137 -3.02 -1.42 -0.45
CA ALA A 137 -3.35 -2.68 0.20
C ALA A 137 -2.07 -3.30 0.80
N ALA A 138 -2.15 -3.69 2.07
CA ALA A 138 -1.13 -4.45 2.76
C ALA A 138 -1.35 -5.96 2.57
N PRO A 139 -0.29 -6.79 2.69
CA PRO A 139 -0.44 -8.22 2.91
C PRO A 139 -1.26 -8.53 4.16
N ASP A 140 -1.71 -9.79 4.26
CA ASP A 140 -2.37 -10.29 5.45
C ASP A 140 -1.52 -10.09 6.72
N PRO A 141 -2.17 -9.93 7.90
CA PRO A 141 -1.48 -9.78 9.17
C PRO A 141 -0.43 -10.87 9.39
N SER A 142 0.77 -10.45 9.79
CA SER A 142 1.93 -11.32 9.95
C SER A 142 2.70 -10.98 11.23
N ARG A 143 3.47 -11.93 11.74
CA ARG A 143 4.40 -11.70 12.86
C ARG A 143 5.62 -10.88 12.47
N VAL A 144 5.90 -10.79 11.18
CA VAL A 144 6.96 -9.92 10.64
C VAL A 144 6.38 -9.16 9.45
N ILE A 145 6.38 -7.83 9.55
CA ILE A 145 5.99 -6.93 8.45
C ILE A 145 7.13 -5.95 8.17
N VAL A 146 7.27 -5.56 6.90
CA VAL A 146 8.26 -4.57 6.48
C VAL A 146 7.57 -3.45 5.73
N ILE A 147 7.81 -2.20 6.14
CA ILE A 147 7.29 -0.98 5.54
C ILE A 147 8.46 -0.27 4.84
N PRO A 148 8.64 -0.46 3.52
CA PRO A 148 9.73 0.14 2.77
C PRO A 148 9.41 1.60 2.36
N ALA A 149 10.45 2.31 1.93
CA ALA A 149 10.37 3.62 1.28
C ALA A 149 9.60 4.69 2.09
N ILE A 150 9.92 4.86 3.37
CA ILE A 150 9.39 5.95 4.19
C ILE A 150 10.23 7.20 3.94
N PRO A 151 9.67 8.28 3.34
CA PRO A 151 10.45 9.47 3.02
C PRO A 151 10.67 10.32 4.27
N HIS A 152 11.94 10.57 4.62
CA HIS A 152 12.32 11.48 5.70
C HIS A 152 12.76 12.83 5.12
N MET A 153 12.01 13.88 5.40
CA MET A 153 12.22 15.22 4.85
C MET A 153 12.38 16.26 5.94
N LYS A 154 13.01 17.39 5.60
CA LYS A 154 13.10 18.57 6.47
C LYS A 154 12.49 19.77 5.79
N ARG A 155 11.84 20.64 6.57
CA ARG A 155 11.38 21.97 6.15
C ARG A 155 11.86 23.00 7.16
N SER A 156 12.54 24.03 6.68
CA SER A 156 13.10 25.10 7.53
C SER A 156 13.93 24.55 8.70
N GLY A 157 14.77 23.54 8.42
CA GLY A 157 15.65 22.89 9.41
C GLY A 157 14.98 21.84 10.31
N LYS A 158 13.64 21.74 10.33
CA LYS A 158 12.90 20.78 11.17
C LYS A 158 12.51 19.52 10.39
N ALA A 159 12.72 18.35 10.98
CA ALA A 159 12.21 17.10 10.44
C ALA A 159 10.68 17.10 10.39
N LEU A 160 10.12 16.57 9.30
CA LEU A 160 8.68 16.34 9.20
C LEU A 160 8.29 15.09 9.98
N GLY A 161 7.06 15.09 10.52
CA GLY A 161 6.59 14.05 11.43
C GLY A 161 6.25 12.74 10.72
N HIS A 162 6.44 11.65 11.45
CA HIS A 162 6.08 10.29 11.05
C HIS A 162 5.23 9.64 12.14
N THR A 163 4.24 8.85 11.74
CA THR A 163 3.40 8.10 12.67
C THR A 163 3.22 6.68 12.14
N LEU A 164 3.70 5.70 12.91
CA LEU A 164 3.36 4.29 12.68
C LEU A 164 1.91 4.09 13.09
N ARG A 165 1.07 3.62 12.17
CA ARG A 165 -0.27 3.11 12.45
C ARG A 165 -0.25 1.60 12.32
N ILE A 166 -0.74 0.91 13.35
CA ILE A 166 -0.68 -0.54 13.44
C ILE A 166 -1.92 -1.09 14.15
N ILE A 167 -2.32 -2.30 13.78
CA ILE A 167 -3.37 -3.06 14.46
C ILE A 167 -2.94 -4.51 14.64
N ALA A 168 -3.28 -5.08 15.80
CA ALA A 168 -3.29 -6.51 16.07
C ALA A 168 -4.74 -7.00 15.98
N PRO A 169 -5.16 -7.65 14.87
CA PRO A 169 -6.57 -7.97 14.64
C PRO A 169 -7.07 -9.19 15.43
N GLY A 170 -6.19 -9.93 16.11
CA GLY A 170 -6.59 -11.04 16.98
C GLY A 170 -7.14 -10.57 18.34
N ASP A 171 -7.51 -11.53 19.19
CA ASP A 171 -8.17 -11.27 20.47
C ASP A 171 -7.20 -11.01 21.65
N VAL A 172 -5.90 -11.08 21.41
CA VAL A 172 -4.85 -10.94 22.43
C VAL A 172 -3.88 -9.84 22.03
N ASP A 173 -3.50 -9.01 23.00
CA ASP A 173 -2.50 -7.95 22.82
C ASP A 173 -1.23 -8.51 22.18
N ALA A 174 -0.65 -7.74 21.26
CA ALA A 174 0.61 -8.06 20.60
C ALA A 174 1.75 -7.28 21.25
N ARG A 175 2.93 -7.89 21.36
CA ARG A 175 4.17 -7.21 21.73
C ARG A 175 5.06 -7.10 20.49
N ILE A 176 5.39 -5.87 20.11
CA ILE A 176 6.14 -5.57 18.90
C ILE A 176 7.53 -5.00 19.22
N SER A 177 8.49 -5.29 18.35
CA SER A 177 9.77 -4.60 18.27
C SER A 177 9.90 -3.94 16.89
N VAL A 178 10.19 -2.63 16.85
CA VAL A 178 10.27 -1.84 15.61
C VAL A 178 11.73 -1.50 15.32
N GLU A 179 12.31 -2.18 14.33
CA GLU A 179 13.64 -1.93 13.80
C GLU A 179 13.55 -0.91 12.65
N LEU A 180 14.27 0.20 12.77
CA LEU A 180 14.46 1.17 11.69
C LEU A 180 15.68 0.74 10.86
N ILE A 181 15.51 0.68 9.53
CA ILE A 181 16.55 0.32 8.57
C ILE A 181 16.88 1.55 7.71
N SER A 182 18.15 1.94 7.66
CA SER A 182 18.63 3.08 6.89
C SER A 182 19.89 2.74 6.09
N THR A 183 20.34 3.67 5.25
CA THR A 183 21.64 3.55 4.55
C THR A 183 22.86 3.57 5.47
N LYS A 184 22.68 3.94 6.75
CA LYS A 184 23.76 3.98 7.76
C LYS A 184 23.73 2.78 8.71
N GLY A 185 22.82 1.83 8.49
CA GLY A 185 22.58 0.69 9.36
C GLY A 185 21.18 0.68 9.97
N SER A 186 20.94 -0.33 10.80
CA SER A 186 19.66 -0.60 11.44
C SER A 186 19.74 -0.47 12.96
N PHE A 187 18.68 0.02 13.58
CA PHE A 187 18.58 0.14 15.04
C PHE A 187 17.12 0.17 15.49
N ILE A 188 16.87 -0.20 16.75
CA ILE A 188 15.55 -0.04 17.38
C ILE A 188 15.49 1.34 18.05
N PRO A 189 14.57 2.24 17.67
CA PRO A 189 14.43 3.52 18.36
C PRO A 189 14.01 3.35 19.82
N VAL A 190 14.38 4.29 20.68
CA VAL A 190 14.04 4.24 22.11
C VAL A 190 12.53 4.13 22.32
N GLY A 191 12.10 3.16 23.14
CA GLY A 191 10.68 2.91 23.45
C GLY A 191 9.93 2.07 22.41
N PHE A 192 10.64 1.52 21.42
CA PHE A 192 10.09 0.66 20.38
C PHE A 192 10.51 -0.80 20.49
N ASP A 193 11.23 -1.16 21.55
CA ASP A 193 11.44 -2.56 21.89
C ASP A 193 10.32 -3.03 22.83
N ASP A 194 9.79 -4.21 22.54
CA ASP A 194 8.77 -4.89 23.35
C ASP A 194 7.49 -4.05 23.66
N ARG A 195 7.08 -3.23 22.69
CA ARG A 195 5.94 -2.30 22.78
C ARG A 195 4.61 -3.04 22.66
N VAL A 196 3.70 -2.80 23.61
CA VAL A 196 2.36 -3.41 23.58
C VAL A 196 1.42 -2.69 22.61
N ILE A 197 0.76 -3.47 21.75
CA ILE A 197 -0.34 -3.08 20.86
C ILE A 197 -1.60 -3.77 21.33
N LYS A 198 -2.62 -2.99 21.68
CA LYS A 198 -3.90 -3.54 22.15
C LYS A 198 -4.62 -4.29 21.02
N ALA A 199 -5.15 -5.47 21.34
CA ALA A 199 -5.99 -6.24 20.43
C ALA A 199 -7.19 -5.43 19.92
N GLY A 200 -7.49 -5.53 18.63
CA GLY A 200 -8.69 -4.95 18.01
C GLY A 200 -8.76 -3.41 17.99
N ILE A 201 -7.70 -2.71 18.40
CA ILE A 201 -7.66 -1.24 18.47
C ILE A 201 -6.58 -0.70 17.54
N VAL A 202 -6.94 0.26 16.69
CA VAL A 202 -5.98 0.95 15.82
C VAL A 202 -5.10 1.87 16.66
N THR A 203 -3.81 1.54 16.72
CA THR A 203 -2.82 2.25 17.52
C THR A 203 -1.93 3.12 16.62
N GLU A 204 -1.64 4.34 17.07
CA GLU A 204 -0.66 5.22 16.43
C GLU A 204 0.51 5.49 17.39
N ILE A 205 1.73 5.41 16.86
CA ILE A 205 2.96 5.66 17.60
C ILE A 205 3.79 6.66 16.81
N ALA A 206 4.10 7.80 17.41
CA ALA A 206 4.90 8.83 16.77
C ALA A 206 6.36 8.36 16.62
N LEU A 207 6.91 8.47 15.41
CA LEU A 207 8.29 8.14 15.07
C LEU A 207 9.06 9.45 14.89
N ASN A 208 10.15 9.62 15.64
CA ASN A 208 10.99 10.82 15.58
C ASN A 208 12.46 10.45 15.31
N PRO A 209 12.76 9.80 14.16
CA PRO A 209 14.12 9.37 13.87
C PRO A 209 15.03 10.59 13.64
N GLN A 210 16.20 10.60 14.28
CA GLN A 210 17.21 11.64 14.10
C GLN A 210 18.07 11.30 12.88
N LEU A 211 17.52 11.54 11.69
CA LEU A 211 18.17 11.24 10.42
C LEU A 211 18.42 12.51 9.60
N VAL A 212 19.38 12.41 8.68
CA VAL A 212 19.48 13.36 7.55
C VAL A 212 18.35 13.08 6.56
N PRO A 213 17.90 14.06 5.74
CA PRO A 213 16.91 13.78 4.70
C PRO A 213 17.32 12.58 3.84
N THR A 214 16.47 11.57 3.81
CA THR A 214 16.74 10.25 3.20
C THR A 214 15.43 9.47 3.10
N THR A 215 15.52 8.20 2.72
CA THR A 215 14.45 7.20 2.89
C THR A 215 14.90 6.15 3.89
N PHE A 216 13.99 5.71 4.75
CA PHE A 216 14.21 4.57 5.65
C PHE A 216 13.10 3.54 5.48
N ALA A 217 13.27 2.38 6.11
CA ALA A 217 12.24 1.36 6.23
C ALA A 217 12.04 0.97 7.68
N LEU A 218 10.91 0.36 7.98
CA LEU A 218 10.68 -0.30 9.27
C LEU A 218 10.52 -1.79 9.06
N LYS A 219 11.18 -2.59 9.89
CA LYS A 219 10.89 -4.00 10.08
C LYS A 219 10.29 -4.16 11.47
N ILE A 220 9.08 -4.70 11.51
CA ILE A 220 8.32 -4.85 12.76
C ILE A 220 8.19 -6.34 13.01
N SER A 221 8.75 -6.79 14.12
CA SER A 221 8.60 -8.16 14.62
C SER A 221 7.57 -8.18 15.74
N SER A 222 6.77 -9.22 15.82
CA SER A 222 5.65 -9.33 16.75
C SER A 222 5.43 -10.78 17.17
N ASP A 223 5.01 -11.00 18.41
CA ASP A 223 4.60 -12.32 18.90
C ASP A 223 3.22 -12.76 18.36
N ARG A 224 2.41 -11.81 17.90
CA ARG A 224 1.10 -12.01 17.27
C ARG A 224 1.02 -11.37 15.88
N PRO A 225 0.15 -11.85 14.98
CA PRO A 225 -0.05 -11.21 13.68
C PRO A 225 -0.46 -9.74 13.81
N VAL A 226 0.21 -8.87 13.05
CA VAL A 226 -0.06 -7.43 12.97
C VAL A 226 -0.03 -6.98 11.52
N VAL A 227 -0.68 -5.85 11.24
CA VAL A 227 -0.62 -5.15 9.96
C VAL A 227 -0.49 -3.65 10.20
N GLY A 228 0.25 -2.94 9.35
CA GLY A 228 0.58 -1.54 9.60
C GLY A 228 1.08 -0.75 8.40
N SER A 229 1.14 0.56 8.60
CA SER A 229 1.61 1.55 7.64
C SER A 229 2.19 2.76 8.39
N VAL A 230 2.94 3.61 7.68
CA VAL A 230 3.47 4.85 8.22
C VAL A 230 2.88 6.04 7.49
N TYR A 231 2.22 6.92 8.23
CA TYR A 231 1.87 8.26 7.79
C TYR A 231 3.10 9.15 7.90
N SER A 232 3.44 9.86 6.83
CA SER A 232 4.53 10.85 6.85
C SER A 232 4.07 12.16 6.24
N SER A 233 4.33 13.27 6.93
CA SER A 233 4.21 14.60 6.30
C SER A 233 5.33 14.80 5.28
N THR A 234 5.00 15.36 4.12
CA THR A 234 5.94 15.58 3.02
C THR A 234 5.98 17.05 2.63
N TYR A 235 7.12 17.47 2.08
CA TYR A 235 7.28 18.79 1.49
C TYR A 235 8.14 18.68 0.24
N ALA A 236 7.54 18.83 -0.93
CA ALA A 236 8.21 18.73 -2.21
C ALA A 236 7.64 19.76 -3.20
N GLN A 237 8.48 20.32 -4.06
CA GLN A 237 8.08 21.29 -5.08
C GLN A 237 7.23 22.44 -4.52
N SER A 238 7.66 22.99 -3.38
CA SER A 238 6.99 24.06 -2.63
C SER A 238 5.59 23.74 -2.07
N LYS A 239 5.20 22.46 -2.07
CA LYS A 239 3.90 21.98 -1.59
C LYS A 239 4.04 21.08 -0.38
N SER A 240 3.18 21.29 0.62
CA SER A 240 3.02 20.36 1.76
C SER A 240 1.94 19.35 1.42
N ASP A 241 2.20 18.08 1.72
CA ASP A 241 1.26 16.97 1.54
C ASP A 241 1.53 15.90 2.62
N PHE A 242 0.95 14.72 2.46
CA PHE A 242 1.32 13.54 3.23
C PHE A 242 1.35 12.28 2.36
N VAL A 243 1.94 11.22 2.90
CA VAL A 243 2.03 9.91 2.24
C VAL A 243 1.77 8.77 3.22
N TRP A 244 1.21 7.68 2.71
CA TRP A 244 1.07 6.40 3.42
C TRP A 244 2.02 5.35 2.84
N SER A 245 3.14 5.12 3.52
CA SER A 245 4.02 3.99 3.22
C SER A 245 3.42 2.73 3.85
N THR A 246 3.07 1.73 3.05
CA THR A 246 2.36 0.53 3.50
C THR A 246 3.32 -0.66 3.64
N SER A 247 3.05 -1.59 4.55
CA SER A 247 3.82 -2.84 4.58
C SER A 247 3.67 -3.63 3.29
N THR A 248 4.74 -4.26 2.81
CA THR A 248 4.72 -5.01 1.53
C THR A 248 5.13 -6.46 1.72
N ALA A 249 4.71 -7.32 0.78
CA ALA A 249 5.31 -8.64 0.63
C ALA A 249 6.76 -8.51 0.11
N PRO A 250 7.59 -9.56 0.26
CA PRO A 250 8.86 -9.64 -0.44
C PRO A 250 8.64 -9.50 -1.95
N MET A 251 9.51 -8.74 -2.60
CA MET A 251 9.52 -8.52 -4.03
C MET A 251 9.75 -9.85 -4.78
N LYS A 252 9.13 -9.95 -5.96
CA LYS A 252 9.34 -11.03 -6.93
C LYS A 252 9.82 -10.43 -8.25
N GLU A 253 10.12 -11.28 -9.22
CA GLU A 253 10.39 -10.86 -10.59
C GLU A 253 9.08 -10.48 -11.30
N TYR A 254 9.03 -9.29 -11.89
CA TYR A 254 7.88 -8.78 -12.64
C TYR A 254 8.27 -7.56 -13.49
N SER A 255 7.32 -7.05 -14.28
CA SER A 255 7.51 -5.83 -15.07
C SER A 255 6.65 -4.70 -14.52
N LEU A 256 7.17 -3.48 -14.47
CA LEU A 256 6.48 -2.27 -14.04
C LEU A 256 6.40 -1.27 -15.19
N ALA A 257 5.19 -0.86 -15.57
CA ALA A 257 4.93 0.09 -16.65
C ALA A 257 5.00 1.54 -16.15
N VAL A 258 6.19 2.14 -16.13
CA VAL A 258 6.44 3.46 -15.51
C VAL A 258 6.22 4.67 -16.42
N SER A 259 5.78 4.45 -17.68
CA SER A 259 5.68 5.46 -18.75
C SER A 259 5.38 6.89 -18.25
N GLY A 260 6.42 7.73 -18.19
CA GLY A 260 6.33 9.16 -17.85
C GLY A 260 6.23 9.53 -16.36
N LEU A 261 6.17 8.56 -15.43
CA LEU A 261 6.05 8.84 -13.98
C LEU A 261 7.39 9.08 -13.28
N ALA A 262 8.49 8.57 -13.84
CA ALA A 262 9.85 8.70 -13.29
C ALA A 262 9.98 8.52 -11.76
N PRO A 263 9.40 7.45 -11.16
CA PRO A 263 9.44 7.27 -9.71
C PRO A 263 10.88 7.06 -9.20
N THR A 264 11.10 7.33 -7.92
CA THR A 264 12.27 6.83 -7.21
C THR A 264 11.93 5.49 -6.60
N LEU A 265 12.55 4.42 -7.07
CA LEU A 265 12.42 3.09 -6.48
C LEU A 265 13.33 3.00 -5.25
N VAL A 266 12.79 2.46 -4.16
CA VAL A 266 13.51 2.25 -2.91
C VAL A 266 13.32 0.80 -2.50
N PHE A 267 14.45 0.16 -2.22
CA PHE A 267 14.54 -1.25 -1.87
C PHE A 267 15.10 -1.37 -0.47
N SER A 268 14.61 -2.34 0.30
CA SER A 268 14.96 -2.54 1.69
C SER A 268 15.20 -4.01 1.97
N GLY A 269 16.30 -4.33 2.67
CA GLY A 269 16.70 -5.69 3.01
C GLY A 269 18.13 -5.71 3.57
N GLU A 270 18.50 -6.79 4.25
CA GLU A 270 19.85 -6.93 4.82
C GLU A 270 20.93 -6.78 3.74
N LYS A 271 20.75 -7.48 2.62
CA LYS A 271 21.58 -7.37 1.41
C LYS A 271 20.68 -7.23 0.19
N VAL A 272 20.66 -6.04 -0.39
CA VAL A 272 19.89 -5.74 -1.61
C VAL A 272 20.79 -5.98 -2.83
N SER A 273 20.30 -6.78 -3.78
CA SER A 273 20.91 -6.98 -5.09
C SER A 273 19.81 -7.26 -6.11
N ILE A 274 19.50 -6.27 -6.94
CA ILE A 274 18.41 -6.34 -7.93
C ILE A 274 18.97 -6.10 -9.32
N SER A 275 18.67 -7.00 -10.25
CA SER A 275 18.95 -6.81 -11.68
C SER A 275 17.70 -6.23 -12.34
N ILE A 276 17.89 -5.09 -13.00
CA ILE A 276 16.83 -4.32 -13.64
C ILE A 276 17.15 -4.15 -15.12
N SER A 277 16.16 -4.33 -15.98
CA SER A 277 16.23 -3.91 -17.37
C SER A 277 15.22 -2.81 -17.66
N VAL A 278 15.69 -1.67 -18.15
CA VAL A 278 14.85 -0.50 -18.48
C VAL A 278 14.66 -0.42 -19.98
N LEU A 279 13.40 -0.57 -20.42
CA LEU A 279 12.98 -0.30 -21.78
C LEU A 279 12.59 1.17 -21.89
N TYR A 280 13.22 1.89 -22.83
CA TYR A 280 12.99 3.31 -23.08
C TYR A 280 11.95 3.54 -24.18
N THR A 281 11.41 4.75 -24.26
CA THR A 281 10.44 5.16 -25.31
C THR A 281 11.00 5.04 -26.72
N ASN A 282 12.32 5.21 -26.90
CA ASN A 282 13.02 4.99 -28.18
C ASN A 282 13.30 3.52 -28.49
N LYS A 283 12.69 2.58 -27.75
CA LYS A 283 12.83 1.13 -27.86
C LYS A 283 14.23 0.58 -27.52
N LYS A 284 15.18 1.42 -27.07
CA LYS A 284 16.45 0.93 -26.52
C LYS A 284 16.21 0.31 -25.15
N GLU A 285 17.05 -0.64 -24.79
CA GLU A 285 17.03 -1.30 -23.49
C GLU A 285 18.39 -1.12 -22.81
N LYS A 286 18.40 -0.84 -21.51
CA LYS A 286 19.64 -0.82 -20.70
C LYS A 286 19.44 -1.62 -19.42
N LYS A 287 20.47 -2.39 -19.07
CA LYS A 287 20.51 -3.20 -17.85
C LYS A 287 21.26 -2.46 -16.76
N PHE A 288 20.79 -2.62 -15.53
CA PHE A 288 21.35 -2.05 -14.32
C PHE A 288 21.38 -3.11 -13.22
N THR A 289 22.35 -2.99 -12.32
CA THR A 289 22.36 -3.75 -11.07
C THR A 289 22.33 -2.74 -9.93
N VAL A 290 21.33 -2.85 -9.06
CA VAL A 290 21.16 -2.01 -7.88
C VAL A 290 21.56 -2.84 -6.68
N THR A 291 22.59 -2.38 -5.96
CA THR A 291 23.09 -3.06 -4.75
C THR A 291 23.11 -2.11 -3.57
N GLY A 292 23.00 -2.65 -2.37
CA GLY A 292 23.13 -1.90 -1.12
C GLY A 292 22.91 -2.79 0.10
N GLU A 293 23.21 -2.25 1.27
CA GLU A 293 22.94 -2.87 2.57
C GLU A 293 21.92 -2.02 3.31
N GLY A 294 20.88 -2.65 3.85
CA GLY A 294 19.76 -1.95 4.47
C GLY A 294 18.82 -1.29 3.45
N ILE A 295 19.30 -0.27 2.72
CA ILE A 295 18.53 0.50 1.74
C ILE A 295 19.34 0.68 0.44
N ALA A 296 18.68 0.48 -0.70
CA ALA A 296 19.20 0.86 -2.02
C ALA A 296 18.14 1.61 -2.84
N THR A 297 18.55 2.49 -3.73
CA THR A 297 17.61 3.33 -4.52
C THR A 297 17.95 3.33 -5.99
N PHE A 298 16.92 3.43 -6.85
CA PHE A 298 17.06 3.61 -8.28
C PHE A 298 16.12 4.71 -8.77
N LYS A 299 16.68 5.79 -9.31
CA LYS A 299 15.88 6.86 -9.93
C LYS A 299 15.52 6.46 -11.35
N VAL A 300 14.23 6.27 -11.61
CA VAL A 300 13.76 5.88 -12.93
C VAL A 300 13.95 7.03 -13.92
N PRO A 301 14.57 6.80 -15.09
CA PRO A 301 14.70 7.82 -16.12
C PRO A 301 13.34 8.32 -16.64
N GLU A 302 13.23 9.61 -16.97
CA GLU A 302 11.98 10.21 -17.44
C GLU A 302 11.44 9.59 -18.74
N ASN A 303 12.34 9.15 -19.61
CA ASN A 303 12.01 8.46 -20.87
C ASN A 303 11.92 6.94 -20.72
N ALA A 304 11.87 6.41 -19.50
CA ALA A 304 11.60 4.99 -19.25
C ALA A 304 10.12 4.67 -19.54
N ARG A 305 9.90 3.56 -20.25
CA ARG A 305 8.58 3.01 -20.54
C ARG A 305 8.25 1.86 -19.59
N THR A 306 9.20 0.94 -19.42
CA THR A 306 9.02 -0.29 -18.64
C THR A 306 10.28 -0.60 -17.86
N ILE A 307 10.10 -1.13 -16.65
CA ILE A 307 11.17 -1.64 -15.79
C ILE A 307 10.91 -3.13 -15.59
N ASN A 308 11.85 -3.98 -15.99
CA ASN A 308 11.80 -5.41 -15.76
C ASN A 308 12.71 -5.74 -14.58
N PHE A 309 12.14 -6.23 -13.48
CA PHE A 309 12.90 -6.81 -12.37
C PHE A 309 13.21 -8.25 -12.72
N THR A 310 14.43 -8.51 -13.20
CA THR A 310 14.83 -9.81 -13.75
C THR A 310 15.53 -10.71 -12.75
N LYS A 311 15.94 -10.16 -11.60
CA LYS A 311 16.47 -10.89 -10.46
C LYS A 311 16.31 -10.04 -9.22
N VAL A 312 15.83 -10.64 -8.14
CA VAL A 312 15.60 -9.97 -6.87
C VAL A 312 16.22 -10.82 -5.76
N SER A 313 17.01 -10.19 -4.89
CA SER A 313 17.55 -10.86 -3.70
C SER A 313 16.45 -11.26 -2.71
N ASP A 314 16.64 -12.37 -2.00
CA ASP A 314 15.69 -12.84 -0.98
C ASP A 314 15.39 -11.76 0.06
N LYS A 315 14.16 -11.76 0.59
CA LYS A 315 13.68 -10.83 1.61
C LYS A 315 13.93 -9.35 1.27
N THR A 316 13.90 -9.01 -0.01
CA THR A 316 13.90 -7.62 -0.47
C THR A 316 12.48 -7.10 -0.51
N TYR A 317 12.24 -5.96 0.09
CA TYR A 317 10.96 -5.26 0.12
C TYR A 317 11.10 -3.95 -0.62
N GLY A 318 10.06 -3.48 -1.30
CA GLY A 318 10.19 -2.31 -2.16
C GLY A 318 8.98 -1.40 -2.14
N GLY A 319 9.25 -0.11 -2.26
CA GLY A 319 8.25 0.91 -2.49
C GLY A 319 8.81 1.95 -3.48
N ALA A 320 7.91 2.68 -4.13
CA ALA A 320 8.27 3.72 -5.06
C ALA A 320 7.64 5.04 -4.63
N LEU A 321 8.43 6.11 -4.76
CA LEU A 321 8.04 7.46 -4.38
C LEU A 321 7.95 8.34 -5.63
N ILE A 322 6.85 9.05 -5.77
CA ILE A 322 6.61 10.03 -6.83
C ILE A 322 6.41 11.40 -6.19
N SER A 323 7.02 12.43 -6.77
CA SER A 323 6.77 13.81 -6.36
C SER A 323 6.53 14.67 -7.59
N THR A 324 5.43 15.42 -7.58
CA THR A 324 5.09 16.39 -8.63
C THR A 324 4.67 17.71 -7.97
N GLN A 325 4.42 18.74 -8.77
CA GLN A 325 3.84 19.99 -8.27
C GLN A 325 2.45 19.77 -7.64
N SER A 326 1.77 18.68 -8.02
CA SER A 326 0.43 18.36 -7.53
C SER A 326 0.44 17.64 -6.18
N GLY A 327 1.55 17.05 -5.75
CA GLY A 327 1.61 16.31 -4.50
C GLY A 327 2.74 15.27 -4.48
N TYR A 328 2.70 14.43 -3.45
CA TYR A 328 3.70 13.40 -3.19
C TYR A 328 2.97 12.08 -3.01
N GLY A 329 3.48 10.99 -3.56
CA GLY A 329 2.89 9.71 -3.22
C GLY A 329 3.73 8.47 -3.32
N TYR A 330 3.15 7.38 -2.81
CA TYR A 330 3.79 6.09 -2.61
C TYR A 330 3.00 4.97 -3.26
N PHE A 331 3.68 4.01 -3.89
CA PHE A 331 3.08 2.73 -4.24
C PHE A 331 4.02 1.55 -3.94
N PRO A 332 3.50 0.38 -3.56
CA PRO A 332 4.33 -0.79 -3.25
C PRO A 332 4.92 -1.39 -4.53
N LEU A 333 6.15 -1.92 -4.43
CA LEU A 333 6.79 -2.66 -5.52
C LEU A 333 6.48 -4.15 -5.43
N VAL A 334 5.23 -4.47 -5.74
CA VAL A 334 4.74 -5.85 -5.81
C VAL A 334 4.02 -6.08 -7.15
N PRO A 335 3.93 -7.32 -7.64
CA PRO A 335 3.11 -7.64 -8.80
C PRO A 335 1.65 -7.28 -8.53
N GLY A 336 1.03 -6.54 -9.44
CA GLY A 336 -0.41 -6.25 -9.39
C GLY A 336 -1.26 -7.48 -9.69
N SER A 337 -0.77 -8.39 -10.51
CA SER A 337 -1.40 -9.67 -10.80
C SER A 337 -0.35 -10.78 -10.74
N GLU A 338 -0.72 -11.91 -10.14
CA GLU A 338 0.04 -13.15 -10.22
C GLU A 338 -0.81 -14.21 -10.91
N LEU A 339 -0.16 -15.06 -11.71
CA LEU A 339 -0.81 -16.21 -12.33
C LEU A 339 -1.22 -17.22 -11.25
N THR A 340 -2.45 -17.13 -10.78
CA THR A 340 -3.04 -18.17 -9.93
C THR A 340 -3.53 -19.32 -10.83
N ARG A 341 -2.91 -20.50 -10.73
CA ARG A 341 -3.49 -21.72 -11.30
C ARG A 341 -4.73 -22.08 -10.49
N VAL A 342 -5.90 -22.01 -11.11
CA VAL A 342 -7.11 -22.60 -10.54
C VAL A 342 -6.95 -24.12 -10.65
N LEU A 343 -6.92 -24.82 -9.51
CA LEU A 343 -7.15 -26.26 -9.52
C LEU A 343 -8.56 -26.46 -10.08
N LEU A 344 -8.67 -27.12 -11.23
CA LEU A 344 -9.97 -27.55 -11.75
C LEU A 344 -10.69 -28.29 -10.62
N PRO A 345 -11.92 -27.92 -10.25
CA PRO A 345 -12.68 -28.71 -9.30
C PRO A 345 -12.76 -30.13 -9.86
N SER A 346 -12.18 -31.10 -9.16
CA SER A 346 -12.35 -32.51 -9.52
C SER A 346 -13.83 -32.82 -9.30
N ALA A 347 -14.60 -32.93 -10.38
CA ALA A 347 -15.97 -33.41 -10.31
C ALA A 347 -15.92 -34.84 -9.75
N ASN A 348 -16.20 -34.99 -8.45
CA ASN A 348 -16.39 -36.30 -7.87
C ASN A 348 -17.79 -36.78 -8.28
N ILE A 349 -17.87 -37.47 -9.41
CA ILE A 349 -19.12 -37.94 -10.00
C ILE A 349 -19.88 -38.94 -9.11
N ARG A 350 -19.29 -39.41 -7.99
CA ARG A 350 -19.98 -40.23 -6.98
C ARG A 350 -20.99 -39.46 -6.12
N VAL A 351 -21.00 -38.12 -6.18
CA VAL A 351 -21.96 -37.30 -5.41
C VAL A 351 -23.27 -37.07 -6.19
N LEU A 352 -23.34 -37.46 -7.47
CA LEU A 352 -24.49 -37.20 -8.34
C LEU A 352 -25.36 -38.43 -8.66
N ASN A 353 -25.03 -39.61 -8.13
CA ASN A 353 -25.94 -40.75 -8.14
C ASN A 353 -26.10 -41.29 -6.71
N PRO A 354 -27.25 -41.01 -6.04
CA PRO A 354 -27.58 -41.61 -4.75
C PRO A 354 -27.83 -43.13 -4.86
#